data_AF-A0A943HIT5-F1
#
_entry.id   AF-A0A943HIT5-F1
#
_cell.length_a   1.000
_cell.length_b   1.000
_cell.length_c   1.000
_cell.angle_alpha   90.00
_cell.angle_beta   90.00
_cell.angle_gamma   90.00
#
_symmetry.space_group_name_H-M   'P 1'
#
loop_
_entity.id
_entity.type
_entity.pdbx_description
1 polymer ?
#
loop_
_entity_poly.entity_id
_entity_poly.type
_entity_poly.pdbx_seq_one_letter_code
_entity_poly.pdbx_strand_id
1 'polypeptide(L)' 'MKYYFVDLRALPISERIAACKKMEQYAWEVFEKVGTSGLESAEVCWTSPEDFESSPCFPQGCKCTLLGN' A
#
# COMPACT_ATOMS: atom_id res chain seq x y z
N MET A 1 -5.45 7.99 -13.07
CA MET A 1 -4.69 8.00 -11.81
C MET A 1 -5.22 6.85 -10.99
N LYS A 2 -4.43 5.81 -10.75
CA LYS A 2 -4.95 4.55 -10.23
C LYS A 2 -5.01 4.58 -8.70
N TYR A 3 -6.07 4.07 -8.11
CA TYR A 3 -6.21 3.90 -6.67
C TYR A 3 -6.15 2.42 -6.32
N TYR A 4 -5.28 2.06 -5.38
CA TYR A 4 -5.11 0.69 -4.93
C TYR A 4 -5.42 0.57 -3.45
N PHE A 5 -6.08 -0.51 -3.05
CA PHE A 5 -6.15 -0.97 -1.68
C PHE A 5 -5.10 -2.04 -1.44
N VAL A 6 -4.29 -1.88 -0.40
CA VAL A 6 -3.23 -2.82 -0.03
C VAL A 6 -3.50 -3.35 1.37
N ASP A 7 -3.76 -4.64 1.48
CA ASP A 7 -3.91 -5.33 2.76
C ASP A 7 -2.54 -5.67 3.33
N LEU A 8 -2.17 -5.04 4.44
CA LEU A 8 -0.87 -5.19 5.10
C LEU A 8 -0.89 -6.27 6.18
N ARG A 9 -2.01 -6.97 6.39
CA ARG A 9 -2.14 -7.95 7.49
C ARG A 9 -1.27 -9.19 7.31
N ALA A 10 -0.82 -9.46 6.08
CA ALA A 10 0.19 -10.47 5.79
C ALA A 10 1.57 -10.14 6.40
N LEU A 11 1.85 -8.86 6.68
CA LEU A 11 3.09 -8.43 7.32
C LEU A 11 2.98 -8.45 8.86
N PRO A 12 4.10 -8.69 9.56
CA PRO A 12 4.22 -8.43 10.99
C PRO A 12 3.87 -6.98 11.32
N ILE A 13 3.21 -6.73 12.46
CA ILE A 13 2.78 -5.39 12.87
C ILE A 13 3.95 -4.39 12.88
N SER A 14 5.14 -4.84 13.30
CA SER A 14 6.37 -4.03 13.31
C SER A 14 6.83 -3.57 11.94
N GLU A 15 6.45 -4.26 10.87
CA GLU A 15 6.89 -3.99 9.50
C GLU A 15 5.89 -3.15 8.71
N ARG A 16 4.63 -3.09 9.13
CA ARG A 16 3.56 -2.38 8.39
C ARG A 16 3.83 -0.90 8.23
N ILE A 17 4.35 -0.24 9.27
CA ILE A 17 4.71 1.19 9.22
C ILE A 17 5.87 1.40 8.23
N ALA A 18 6.86 0.52 8.23
CA ALA A 18 7.97 0.61 7.29
C ALA A 18 7.51 0.39 5.83
N ALA A 19 6.55 -0.51 5.61
CA ALA A 19 5.93 -0.71 4.31
C ALA A 19 5.18 0.55 3.84
N CYS A 20 4.37 1.20 4.68
CA CYS A 20 3.73 2.48 4.35
C CYS A 20 4.74 3.55 3.98
N LYS A 21 5.76 3.76 4.81
CA LYS A 21 6.83 4.73 4.52
C LYS A 21 7.56 4.44 3.21
N LYS A 22 7.73 3.17 2.84
CA LYS A 22 8.32 2.80 1.56
C LYS A 22 7.38 3.13 0.40
N MET A 23 6.09 2.91 0.53
CA MET A 23 5.10 3.27 -0.49
C MET A 23 5.05 4.80 -0.70
N GLU A 24 5.08 5.58 0.38
CA GLU A 24 5.07 7.05 0.36
C GLU A 24 6.24 7.67 -0.42
N GLN A 25 7.37 6.96 -0.56
CA GLN A 25 8.52 7.45 -1.32
C GLN A 25 8.31 7.44 -2.84
N TYR A 26 7.32 6.69 -3.34
CA TYR A 26 7.11 6.46 -4.77
C TYR A 26 5.68 6.81 -5.22
N ALA A 27 4.71 6.55 -4.35
CA ALA A 27 3.31 6.87 -4.62
C ALA A 27 3.06 8.37 -4.56
N TRP A 28 1.99 8.82 -5.22
CA TRP A 28 1.56 10.21 -5.12
C TRP A 28 1.03 10.52 -3.71
N GLU A 29 0.19 9.63 -3.18
CA GLU A 29 -0.35 9.70 -1.82
C GLU A 29 -0.56 8.29 -1.27
N VAL A 30 -0.42 8.14 0.05
CA VAL A 30 -0.71 6.91 0.78
C VAL A 30 -1.59 7.27 1.97
N PHE A 31 -2.76 6.65 2.08
CA PHE A 31 -3.67 6.81 3.21
C PHE A 31 -3.66 5.55 4.06
N GLU A 32 -3.05 5.64 5.22
CA GLU A 32 -3.04 4.59 6.23
C GLU A 32 -4.47 4.32 6.74
N LYS A 33 -4.83 3.05 6.87
CA LYS A 33 -6.10 2.61 7.48
C LYS A 33 -5.77 1.78 8.72
N VAL A 34 -6.15 2.35 9.87
CA VAL A 34 -5.96 1.75 11.18
C VAL A 34 -7.23 1.00 11.57
N GLY A 35 -7.09 -0.30 11.80
CA GLY A 35 -8.13 -1.16 12.35
C GLY A 35 -7.91 -1.46 13.82
N THR A 36 -8.55 -2.51 14.32
CA THR A 36 -8.52 -2.88 15.75
C THR A 36 -7.14 -3.28 16.25
N SER A 37 -6.27 -3.81 15.37
CA SER A 37 -4.93 -4.27 15.72
C SER A 37 -3.83 -3.29 15.30
N GLY A 38 -4.19 -2.04 14.99
CA GLY A 38 -3.28 -1.01 14.48
C GLY A 38 -3.39 -0.86 12.96
N LEU A 39 -2.28 -0.50 12.31
CA LEU A 39 -2.23 -0.36 10.86
C LEU A 39 -2.55 -1.70 10.18
N GLU A 40 -3.59 -1.76 9.36
CA GLU A 40 -4.06 -3.01 8.73
C GLU A 40 -4.00 -2.93 7.20
N SER A 41 -4.17 -1.75 6.63
CA SER A 41 -4.15 -1.56 5.18
C SER A 41 -3.75 -0.13 4.82
N ALA A 42 -3.51 0.09 3.53
CA ALA A 42 -3.29 1.42 2.97
C ALA A 42 -4.04 1.59 1.64
N GLU A 43 -4.55 2.79 1.39
CA GLU A 43 -4.99 3.20 0.06
C GLU A 43 -3.84 3.97 -0.62
N VAL A 44 -3.46 3.55 -1.81
CA VAL A 44 -2.32 4.10 -2.54
C VAL A 44 -2.82 4.79 -3.80
N CYS A 45 -2.57 6.09 -3.88
CA CYS A 45 -2.77 6.87 -5.10
C CYS A 45 -1.51 6.75 -5.97
N TRP A 46 -1.67 6.16 -7.15
CA TRP A 46 -0.58 5.79 -8.04
C TRP A 46 -0.71 6.50 -9.38
N THR A 47 0.33 7.24 -9.75
CA THR A 47 0.36 8.06 -10.97
C THR A 47 1.30 7.50 -12.04
N SER A 48 2.18 6.55 -11.70
CA SER A 48 3.06 5.90 -12.67
C SER A 48 2.26 5.02 -13.64
N PRO A 49 2.74 4.86 -14.89
CA PRO A 49 2.03 4.10 -15.92
C PRO A 49 1.93 2.59 -15.60
N GLU A 50 2.96 2.03 -14.95
CA GLU A 50 2.96 0.65 -14.50
C GLU A 50 1.92 0.38 -13.39
N ASP A 51 1.61 -0.88 -13.17
CA ASP A 51 0.77 -1.28 -12.05
C ASP A 51 1.56 -1.23 -10.75
N PHE A 52 0.87 -0.84 -9.68
CA PHE A 52 1.50 -0.67 -8.37
C PHE A 52 2.14 -1.97 -7.87
N GLU A 53 1.56 -3.13 -8.17
CA GLU A 53 2.10 -4.45 -7.78
C GLU A 53 3.46 -4.77 -8.43
N SER A 54 3.76 -4.16 -9.58
CA SER A 54 5.05 -4.32 -10.26
C SER A 54 6.13 -3.34 -9.76
N SER A 55 5.76 -2.42 -8.87
CA SER A 55 6.65 -1.38 -8.37
C SER A 55 7.65 -1.93 -7.32
N PRO A 56 8.84 -1.32 -7.17
CA PRO A 56 9.82 -1.72 -6.15
C PRO A 56 9.35 -1.42 -4.72
N CYS A 57 8.32 -0.58 -4.54
CA CYS A 57 7.74 -0.24 -3.24
C CYS A 57 6.57 -1.13 -2.83
N PHE A 58 6.12 -2.04 -3.71
CA PHE A 58 5.07 -3.00 -3.39
C PHE A 58 5.51 -3.93 -2.23
N PRO A 59 4.75 -3.99 -1.12
CA PRO A 59 5.03 -4.90 -0.02
C PRO A 59 4.70 -6.34 -0.45
N GLN A 60 5.75 -7.14 -0.69
CA GLN A 60 5.62 -8.51 -1.18
C GLN A 60 4.81 -9.38 -0.22
N GLY A 61 3.91 -10.20 -0.77
CA GLY A 61 3.01 -11.06 0.00
C GLY A 61 1.73 -10.37 0.50
N CYS A 62 1.62 -9.05 0.36
CA CYS A 62 0.37 -8.34 0.61
C CYS A 62 -0.62 -8.52 -0.52
N LYS A 63 -1.92 -8.53 -0.20
CA LYS A 63 -2.96 -8.52 -1.22
C LYS A 63 -3.18 -7.10 -1.71
N CYS A 64 -3.17 -6.91 -3.03
CA CYS A 64 -3.53 -5.65 -3.66
C CYS A 64 -4.88 -5.76 -4.36
N THR A 65 -5.62 -4.66 -4.46
CA THR A 65 -6.87 -4.59 -5.21
C THR A 65 -6.99 -3.21 -5.84
N LEU A 66 -7.18 -3.15 -7.16
CA LEU A 66 -7.46 -1.90 -7.87
C LEU A 66 -8.88 -1.42 -7.52
N LEU A 67 -8.98 -0.19 -7.01
CA LEU A 67 -10.24 0.45 -6.63
C LEU A 67 -10.84 1.29 -7.77
N GLY A 68 -9.98 1.87 -8.64
CA GLY A 68 -10.41 2.73 -9.74
C GLY A 68 -9.26 3.50 -10.39
N ASN A 69 -9.55 4.21 -11.48
CA ASN A 69 -8.59 4.98 -12.31
C ASN A 69 -9.01 6.43 -12.54
#